data_AF-A0A494UGF8-F1
#
_entry.id   AF-A0A494UGF8-F1
#
_cell.length_a   1.000
_cell.length_b   1.000
_cell.length_c   1.000
_cell.angle_alpha   90.00
_cell.angle_beta   90.00
_cell.angle_gamma   90.00
#
_symmetry.space_group_name_H-M   'P 1'
#
loop_
_entity.id
_entity.type
_entity.pdbx_description
1 polymer ?
#
loop_
_entity_poly.entity_id
_entity_poly.type
_entity_poly.pdbx_seq_one_letter_code
_entity_poly.pdbx_strand_id
1 'polypeptide(L)'
;MRTTLDERRTCCTSPAARSATEQPSTTGTEGRPDRPTTITRSAAGQLTVRGELSVDTPQGVRAETRAVLCGCGQSRLQPYCDHAGPCGQ
;
A
#
# COMPACT_ATOMS: atom_id res chain seq x y z
N MET A 1 62.25 27.94 -0.50
CA MET A 1 61.54 28.23 0.78
C MET A 1 60.05 28.04 0.49
N ARG A 2 59.39 26.88 0.65
CA ARG A 2 59.14 26.03 1.84
C ARG A 2 58.66 26.80 3.08
N THR A 3 57.32 26.99 3.20
CA THR A 3 56.46 26.94 4.41
C THR A 3 54.98 26.94 3.93
N THR A 4 54.23 25.83 3.82
CA THR A 4 53.33 25.15 4.80
C THR A 4 52.50 26.03 5.76
N LEU A 5 51.19 26.17 5.47
CA LEU A 5 50.06 26.22 6.43
C LEU A 5 48.74 26.16 5.60
N ASP A 6 47.93 25.10 5.55
CA ASP A 6 47.10 24.42 6.56
C ASP A 6 45.63 24.92 6.58
N GLU A 7 44.78 24.02 6.08
CA GLU A 7 43.44 23.62 6.53
C GLU A 7 42.28 24.62 6.76
N ARG A 8 41.07 24.05 6.55
CA ARG A 8 39.74 24.53 6.96
C ARG A 8 38.96 25.40 5.97
N ARG A 9 38.77 24.88 4.76
CA ARG A 9 37.48 25.04 4.07
C ARG A 9 36.88 23.67 3.77
N THR A 10 36.32 23.11 4.84
CA THR A 10 35.27 22.09 4.84
C THR A 10 34.13 22.57 3.93
N CYS A 11 34.21 22.24 2.65
CA CYS A 11 33.08 22.30 1.74
C CYS A 11 32.45 20.91 1.75
N CYS A 12 31.60 20.70 2.75
CA CYS A 12 30.45 19.79 2.76
C CYS A 12 30.51 18.69 1.68
N THR A 13 31.17 17.57 1.95
CA THR A 13 30.49 16.35 2.43
C THR A 13 29.45 15.82 1.43
N SER A 14 29.89 14.83 0.65
CA SER A 14 29.16 13.62 0.22
C SER A 14 28.13 13.71 -0.92
N PRO A 15 28.37 13.04 -2.07
CA PRO A 15 27.30 12.55 -2.93
C PRO A 15 26.83 11.18 -2.39
N ALA A 16 26.12 11.18 -1.26
CA ALA A 16 25.58 9.95 -0.68
C ALA A 16 24.07 9.87 -0.89
N ALA A 17 23.66 8.78 -1.54
CA ALA A 17 22.35 8.14 -1.48
C ALA A 17 21.15 8.92 -2.04
N ARG A 18 20.93 8.79 -3.37
CA ARG A 18 19.55 8.78 -3.87
C ARG A 18 18.96 7.42 -3.50
N SER A 19 18.29 7.37 -2.36
CA SER A 19 17.42 6.27 -1.96
C SER A 19 16.28 6.17 -2.98
N ALA A 20 16.50 5.40 -4.04
CA ALA A 20 15.39 4.88 -4.82
C ALA A 20 14.75 3.79 -3.96
N THR A 21 13.73 4.19 -3.21
CA THR A 21 12.84 3.28 -2.49
C THR A 21 12.45 2.16 -3.44
N GLU A 22 12.92 0.95 -3.15
CA GLU A 22 12.47 -0.28 -3.79
C GLU A 22 10.96 -0.32 -3.67
N GLN A 23 10.28 -0.15 -4.81
CA GLN A 23 8.86 -0.42 -4.93
C GLN A 23 8.69 -1.93 -4.66
N PRO A 24 7.99 -2.36 -3.60
CA PRO A 24 7.71 -3.77 -3.44
C PRO A 24 6.84 -4.21 -4.63
N SER A 25 7.42 -5.02 -5.50
CA SER A 25 6.72 -5.70 -6.59
C SER A 25 5.43 -6.31 -6.06
N THR A 26 4.30 -5.85 -6.59
CA THR A 26 3.04 -6.57 -6.46
C THR A 26 3.11 -7.82 -7.32
N THR A 27 3.85 -8.82 -6.85
CA THR A 27 3.86 -10.15 -7.45
C THR A 27 2.51 -10.78 -7.12
N GLY A 28 1.61 -10.79 -8.10
CA GLY A 28 0.36 -11.51 -8.05
C GLY A 28 0.62 -13.01 -8.06
N THR A 29 0.91 -13.59 -6.91
CA THR A 29 0.83 -15.04 -6.70
C THR A 29 -0.58 -15.35 -6.22
N GLU A 30 -1.38 -15.88 -7.14
CA GLU A 30 -2.67 -16.48 -6.88
C GLU A 30 -2.49 -17.79 -6.09
N GLY A 31 -3.26 -17.95 -5.01
CA GLY A 31 -3.53 -19.28 -4.43
C GLY A 31 -3.34 -19.47 -2.92
N ARG A 32 -2.76 -18.54 -2.17
CA ARG A 32 -2.70 -18.64 -0.69
C ARG A 32 -3.11 -17.33 -0.01
N PRO A 33 -3.92 -17.39 1.07
CA PRO A 33 -4.24 -16.20 1.85
C PRO A 33 -2.96 -15.62 2.45
N ASP A 34 -2.79 -14.31 2.31
CA ASP A 34 -1.63 -13.58 2.80
C ASP A 34 -1.60 -13.59 4.35
N ARG A 35 -0.44 -13.91 4.92
CA ARG A 35 -0.17 -13.86 6.37
C ARG A 35 1.13 -13.09 6.55
N PRO A 36 1.11 -11.85 7.07
CA PRO A 36 0.00 -11.19 7.75
C PRO A 36 -1.13 -10.69 6.82
N THR A 37 -2.36 -10.65 7.33
CA THR A 37 -3.49 -10.04 6.61
C THR A 37 -3.20 -8.57 6.36
N THR A 38 -3.22 -8.17 5.09
CA THR A 38 -2.89 -6.82 4.65
C THR A 38 -4.15 -6.11 4.20
N ILE A 39 -4.39 -4.92 4.78
CA ILE A 39 -5.48 -4.02 4.41
C ILE A 39 -4.85 -2.76 3.81
N THR A 40 -5.14 -2.49 2.54
CA THR A 40 -4.66 -1.30 1.84
C THR A 40 -5.83 -0.42 1.45
N ARG A 41 -5.75 0.87 1.80
CA ARG A 41 -6.70 1.88 1.34
C ARG A 41 -6.13 2.62 0.14
N SER A 42 -6.85 2.60 -0.99
CA SER A 42 -6.51 3.40 -2.16
C SER A 42 -6.76 4.89 -1.90
N ALA A 43 -6.12 5.78 -2.66
CA ALA A 43 -6.34 7.22 -2.56
C ALA A 43 -7.82 7.61 -2.78
N ALA A 44 -8.52 6.88 -3.65
CA ALA A 44 -9.96 7.02 -3.89
C ALA A 44 -10.84 6.57 -2.70
N GLY A 45 -10.29 5.80 -1.76
CA GLY A 45 -11.00 5.28 -0.59
C GLY A 45 -11.49 3.84 -0.72
N GLN A 46 -11.11 3.12 -1.77
CA GLN A 46 -11.32 1.67 -1.88
C GLN A 46 -10.49 0.92 -0.84
N LEU A 47 -11.06 -0.11 -0.20
CA LEU A 47 -10.35 -0.95 0.76
C LEU A 47 -10.05 -2.30 0.12
N THR A 48 -8.80 -2.55 -0.21
CA THR A 48 -8.35 -3.86 -0.71
C THR A 48 -7.77 -4.64 0.44
N VAL A 49 -8.37 -5.78 0.76
CA VAL A 49 -7.91 -6.65 1.84
C VAL A 49 -7.48 -7.99 1.28
N ARG A 50 -6.34 -8.49 1.74
CA ARG A 50 -5.76 -9.78 1.35
C ARG A 50 -5.38 -10.54 2.62
N GLY A 51 -5.83 -11.78 2.75
CA GLY A 51 -5.56 -12.59 3.95
C GLY A 51 -6.65 -13.62 4.18
N GLU A 52 -6.92 -13.99 5.43
CA GLU A 52 -8.09 -14.79 5.77
C GLU A 52 -9.19 -13.87 6.31
N LEU A 53 -10.16 -13.54 5.46
CA LEU A 53 -11.25 -12.65 5.79
C LEU A 53 -12.54 -13.44 6.04
N SER A 54 -13.31 -12.97 7.00
CA SER A 54 -14.74 -13.27 7.12
C SER A 54 -15.52 -12.00 6.82
N VAL A 55 -16.21 -11.98 5.68
CA VAL A 55 -16.97 -10.84 5.19
C VAL A 55 -18.44 -11.08 5.51
N ASP A 56 -19.02 -10.20 6.32
CA ASP A 56 -20.46 -10.23 6.62
C ASP A 56 -21.23 -9.65 5.43
N THR A 57 -22.01 -10.49 4.75
CA THR A 57 -22.83 -10.09 3.61
C THR A 57 -24.30 -10.23 3.99
N PRO A 58 -25.24 -9.52 3.33
CA PRO A 58 -26.67 -9.71 3.57
C PRO A 58 -27.16 -11.15 3.28
N GLN A 59 -26.38 -11.96 2.57
CA GLN A 59 -26.65 -13.38 2.33
C GLN A 59 -26.00 -14.31 3.37
N GLY A 60 -25.26 -13.76 4.35
CA GLY A 60 -24.52 -14.49 5.38
C GLY A 60 -23.02 -14.18 5.39
N VAL A 61 -22.30 -14.74 6.36
CA VAL A 61 -20.84 -14.59 6.45
C VAL A 61 -20.15 -15.44 5.38
N ARG A 62 -19.26 -14.84 4.60
CA ARG A 62 -18.46 -15.51 3.57
C ARG A 62 -16.98 -15.48 3.94
N ALA A 63 -16.31 -16.62 3.83
CA ALA A 63 -14.87 -16.69 3.95
C ALA A 63 -14.22 -16.30 2.61
N GLU A 64 -13.41 -15.26 2.61
CA GLU A 64 -12.75 -14.71 1.43
C GLU A 64 -11.24 -14.62 1.66
N THR A 65 -10.45 -14.87 0.63
CA THR A 65 -8.99 -14.69 0.70
C THR A 65 -8.52 -13.33 0.19
N ARG A 66 -9.37 -12.68 -0.61
CA ARG A 66 -9.17 -11.35 -1.17
C ARG A 66 -10.53 -10.71 -1.36
N ALA A 67 -10.71 -9.52 -0.79
CA ALA A 67 -11.93 -8.76 -0.97
C ALA A 67 -11.62 -7.29 -1.24
N VAL A 68 -12.49 -6.66 -2.02
CA VAL A 68 -12.53 -5.22 -2.19
C VAL A 68 -13.78 -4.70 -1.48
N LEU A 69 -13.59 -3.95 -0.40
CA LEU A 69 -14.66 -3.39 0.40
C LEU A 69 -14.90 -1.92 0.04
N CYS A 70 -16.16 -1.51 0.12
CA CYS A 70 -16.56 -0.13 -0.13
C CYS A 70 -16.14 0.76 1.05
N GLY A 71 -15.33 1.79 0.78
CA GLY A 71 -14.99 2.81 1.78
C GLY A 71 -15.74 4.13 1.62
N CYS A 72 -16.63 4.26 0.63
CA CYS A 72 -17.38 5.49 0.33
C CYS A 72 -18.90 5.41 0.59
N GLY A 73 -19.43 4.25 0.97
CA GLY A 73 -20.85 4.07 1.33
C GLY A 73 -21.85 4.13 0.16
N GLN A 74 -21.41 4.41 -1.06
CA GLN A 74 -22.28 4.51 -2.26
C GLN A 74 -22.54 3.17 -2.95
N SER A 75 -21.85 2.10 -2.53
CA SER A 75 -22.02 0.79 -3.17
C SER A 75 -23.40 0.20 -2.92
N ARG A 76 -23.98 -0.42 -3.95
CA ARG A 76 -25.22 -1.20 -3.88
C ARG A 76 -24.98 -2.65 -3.47
N LEU A 77 -23.72 -3.08 -3.44
CA LEU A 77 -23.28 -4.43 -3.10
C LEU A 77 -22.56 -4.48 -1.75
N GLN A 78 -22.92 -3.59 -0.81
CA GLN A 78 -22.29 -3.55 0.51
C GLN A 78 -22.27 -4.95 1.15
N PRO A 79 -21.12 -5.35 1.70
CA PRO A 79 -19.91 -4.56 2.00
C PRO A 79 -18.90 -4.39 0.85
N TYR A 80 -19.15 -4.97 -0.32
CA TYR A 80 -18.23 -4.94 -1.47
C TYR A 80 -18.27 -3.62 -2.24
N CYS A 81 -17.18 -3.28 -2.94
CA CYS A 81 -17.14 -2.13 -3.84
C CYS A 81 -17.68 -2.49 -5.23
N ASP A 82 -18.69 -1.76 -5.71
CA ASP A 82 -19.29 -1.84 -7.05
C ASP A 82 -18.84 -0.72 -7.99
N HIS A 83 -17.90 0.12 -7.53
CA HIS A 83 -17.38 1.29 -8.24
C HIS A 83 -18.42 2.39 -8.55
N ALA A 84 -19.57 2.41 -7.86
CA ALA A 84 -20.60 3.42 -8.08
C ALA A 84 -20.25 4.80 -7.49
N GLY A 85 -19.33 4.86 -6.52
CA GLY A 85 -18.99 6.09 -5.80
C GLY A 85 -17.58 6.62 -6.04
N PRO A 86 -17.15 7.62 -5.25
CA PRO A 86 -15.80 8.19 -5.32
C PRO A 86 -14.69 7.16 -5.14
N CYS A 87 -14.99 6.05 -4.43
CA CYS A 87 -14.06 4.96 -4.22
C CYS A 87 -13.90 3.98 -5.40
N GLY A 88 -14.62 4.18 -6.50
CA GLY A 88 -14.51 3.40 -7.74
C GLY A 88 -13.77 4.08 -8.88
N GLN A 89 -13.28 5.30 -8.65
CA GLN A 89 -12.65 6.17 -9.65
C GLN A 89 -11.13 6.02 -9.61
#